data_AF-F9CV45-F1
#
_entry.id   AF-F9CV45-F1
#
_cell.length_a   1.000
_cell.length_b   1.000
_cell.length_c   1.000
_cell.angle_alpha   90.00
_cell.angle_beta   90.00
_cell.angle_gamma   90.00
#
_symmetry.space_group_name_H-M   'P 1'
#
loop_
_entity.id
_entity.type
_entity.pdbx_description
1 polymer ?
#
loop_
_entity_poly.entity_id
_entity_poly.type
_entity_poly.pdbx_seq_one_letter_code
_entity_poly.pdbx_strand_id
1 'polypeptide(L)' 'MPDESCRKCGGTLINYSLCGKCRIPTRFICRICGGVTLEQFHEFICFNIIGYDEKRITYPLTKHATAQ' A
#
# COMPACT_ATOMS: atom_id res chain seq x y z
N MET A 1 -18.11 -4.91 -15.31
CA MET A 1 -17.77 -4.90 -13.87
C MET A 1 -16.54 -5.78 -13.74
N PRO A 2 -15.38 -5.27 -13.28
CA PRO A 2 -14.23 -6.15 -13.09
C PRO A 2 -14.48 -6.99 -11.84
N ASP A 3 -14.64 -8.29 -12.03
CA ASP A 3 -14.89 -9.26 -10.98
C ASP A 3 -13.72 -9.22 -9.99
N GLU A 4 -14.00 -9.26 -8.68
CA GLU A 4 -13.00 -9.24 -7.59
C GLU A 4 -12.22 -10.57 -7.52
N SER A 5 -11.60 -10.94 -8.63
CA SER A 5 -10.90 -12.20 -8.84
C SER A 5 -9.45 -11.94 -9.24
N CYS A 6 -8.59 -12.85 -8.83
CA CYS A 6 -7.18 -12.80 -9.14
C CYS A 6 -6.98 -12.97 -10.65
N ARG A 7 -6.40 -11.96 -11.31
CA ARG A 7 -6.13 -12.00 -12.76
C ARG A 7 -5.18 -13.12 -13.19
N LYS A 8 -4.45 -13.74 -12.25
CA LYS A 8 -3.51 -14.83 -12.54
C LYS A 8 -4.17 -16.21 -12.50
N CYS A 9 -5.16 -16.43 -11.63
CA CYS A 9 -5.70 -17.77 -11.38
C CYS A 9 -7.21 -17.82 -11.20
N GLY A 10 -7.93 -16.70 -11.31
CA GLY A 10 -9.37 -16.58 -11.06
C GLY A 10 -9.78 -16.69 -9.58
N GLY A 11 -8.84 -16.97 -8.67
CA GLY A 11 -9.12 -17.14 -7.24
C GLY A 11 -9.57 -15.86 -6.53
N THR A 12 -10.31 -16.00 -5.45
CA THR A 12 -10.82 -14.88 -4.65
C THR A 12 -9.70 -14.03 -4.06
N LEU A 13 -9.85 -12.71 -4.16
CA LEU A 13 -8.98 -11.72 -3.52
C LEU A 13 -9.56 -11.36 -2.14
N ILE A 14 -8.71 -11.30 -1.12
CA ILE A 14 -9.08 -10.89 0.25
C ILE A 14 -8.24 -9.70 0.70
N ASN A 15 -8.75 -8.92 1.66
CA ASN A 15 -8.04 -7.78 2.23
C ASN A 15 -6.66 -8.19 2.78
N TYR A 16 -5.62 -7.51 2.32
CA TYR A 16 -4.24 -7.76 2.73
C TYR A 16 -3.67 -6.61 3.55
N SER A 17 -3.91 -5.38 3.10
CA SER A 17 -3.50 -4.17 3.82
C SER A 17 -4.64 -3.17 3.85
N LEU A 18 -4.73 -2.43 4.94
CA LEU A 18 -5.73 -1.39 5.16
C LEU A 18 -5.02 -0.04 5.29
N CYS A 19 -5.67 1.02 4.83
CA CYS A 19 -5.21 2.37 5.09
C CYS A 19 -5.31 2.66 6.60
N GLY A 20 -4.23 3.16 7.20
CA GLY A 20 -4.22 3.51 8.64
C GLY A 20 -5.23 4.59 9.02
N LYS A 21 -5.63 5.46 8.07
CA LYS A 21 -6.53 6.60 8.30
C LYS A 21 -8.00 6.26 8.07
N CYS A 22 -8.37 5.77 6.89
CA CYS A 22 -9.77 5.48 6.55
C CYS A 22 -10.18 4.01 6.73
N ARG A 23 -9.22 3.11 7.05
CA ARG A 23 -9.44 1.66 7.19
C ARG A 23 -9.96 0.94 5.93
N ILE A 24 -10.03 1.63 4.79
CA ILE A 24 -10.35 1.03 3.49
C ILE A 24 -9.16 0.19 3.01
N PRO A 25 -9.39 -0.98 2.37
CA PRO A 25 -8.31 -1.80 1.83
C PRO A 25 -7.47 -1.08 0.79
N THR A 26 -6.14 -1.11 0.96
CA THR A 26 -5.18 -0.57 -0.03
C THR A 26 -4.58 -1.67 -0.89
N ARG A 27 -4.57 -2.91 -0.41
CA ARG A 27 -4.07 -4.08 -1.14
C ARG A 27 -4.91 -5.31 -0.84
N PHE A 28 -4.96 -6.19 -1.82
CA PHE A 28 -5.60 -7.49 -1.72
C PHE A 28 -4.61 -8.61 -2.04
N ILE A 29 -4.81 -9.78 -1.46
CA ILE A 29 -4.02 -10.99 -1.71
C ILE A 29 -4.93 -12.10 -2.23
N CYS A 30 -4.45 -12.86 -3.21
CA CYS A 30 -5.15 -14.05 -3.66
C CYS A 30 -4.94 -15.21 -2.68
N ARG A 31 -6.03 -15.82 -2.22
CA ARG A 31 -5.98 -16.97 -1.29
C ARG A 31 -5.36 -18.23 -1.92
N ILE A 32 -5.37 -18.34 -3.25
CA ILE A 32 -4.91 -19.53 -3.97
C ILE A 32 -3.43 -19.42 -4.34
N CYS A 33 -3.05 -18.35 -5.06
CA CYS A 33 -1.69 -18.22 -5.60
C CYS A 33 -0.78 -17.26 -4.81
N GLY A 34 -1.30 -16.61 -3.77
CA GLY A 34 -0.55 -15.64 -2.97
C GLY A 34 -0.22 -14.33 -3.68
N GLY A 35 -0.70 -14.13 -4.91
CA GLY A 35 -0.46 -12.90 -5.67
C GLY A 35 -1.10 -11.68 -4.98
N VAL A 36 -0.31 -10.63 -4.79
CA VAL A 36 -0.74 -9.38 -4.15
C VAL A 36 -1.02 -8.32 -5.23
N THR A 37 -2.12 -7.60 -5.10
CA THR A 37 -2.46 -6.51 -6.02
C THR A 37 -1.55 -5.29 -5.80
N LEU A 38 -1.49 -4.42 -6.80
CA LEU A 38 -0.88 -3.10 -6.63
C LEU A 38 -1.58 -2.32 -5.50
N GLU A 39 -0.81 -1.43 -4.87
CA GLU A 39 -1.33 -0.56 -3.82
C GLU A 39 -2.25 0.50 -4.41
N GLN A 40 -3.45 0.62 -3.85
CA GLN A 40 -4.42 1.64 -4.18
C GLN A 40 -4.32 2.76 -3.14
N PHE A 41 -3.98 3.97 -3.60
CA PHE A 41 -3.86 5.15 -2.74
C PHE A 41 -5.16 5.95 -2.76
N HIS A 42 -5.71 6.26 -1.59
CA HIS A 42 -6.89 7.11 -1.44
C HIS A 42 -6.46 8.58 -1.38
N GLU A 43 -6.02 9.14 -2.50
CA GLU A 43 -5.42 10.48 -2.59
C GLU A 43 -6.35 11.55 -1.99
N PHE A 44 -7.63 11.59 -2.38
CA PHE A 44 -8.53 12.65 -1.96
C PHE A 44 -9.00 12.59 -0.49
N ILE A 45 -9.03 11.39 0.11
CA ILE A 45 -9.58 11.19 1.46
C ILE A 45 -8.45 11.11 2.49
N CYS A 46 -7.40 10.37 2.16
CA CYS A 46 -6.33 10.07 3.12
C CYS A 46 -5.19 11.07 3.05
N PHE A 47 -4.85 11.56 1.85
CA PHE A 47 -3.88 12.63 1.65
C PHE A 47 -4.58 13.99 1.58
N ASN A 48 -5.26 14.36 2.67
CA ASN A 48 -5.60 15.76 2.86
C ASN A 48 -4.31 16.47 3.31
N ILE A 49 -3.54 16.98 2.34
CA ILE A 49 -2.37 17.84 2.59
C ILE A 49 -2.89 19.22 3.01
N ILE A 50 -3.62 19.29 4.13
CA ILE A 50 -3.97 20.56 4.76
C ILE A 50 -2.80 20.88 5.70
N GLY A 51 -1.71 21.40 5.15
CA GLY A 51 -0.51 21.73 5.91
C GLY A 51 0.77 21.44 5.14
N TYR A 52 1.00 22.17 4.06
CA TYR A 52 2.33 22.28 3.45
C TYR A 52 3.18 23.22 4.33
N ASP A 53 3.58 22.75 5.51
CA ASP A 53 4.70 23.36 6.23
C ASP A 53 5.96 22.61 5.78
N GLU A 54 6.93 23.33 5.23
CA GLU A 54 8.15 22.85 4.54
C GLU A 54 9.15 22.12 5.47
N LYS A 55 8.68 21.28 6.39
CA LYS A 55 9.57 20.48 7.23
C LYS A 55 10.01 19.26 6.45
N ARG A 56 11.06 19.46 5.64
CA ARG A 56 11.91 18.42 5.06
C ARG A 56 12.04 17.23 6.02
N ILE A 57 11.36 16.14 5.71
CA ILE A 57 11.58 14.86 6.39
C ILE A 57 12.95 14.37 5.91
N THR A 58 13.98 14.66 6.68
CA THR A 58 15.29 14.05 6.50
C THR A 58 15.18 12.62 6.99
N TYR A 59 15.09 11.66 6.06
CA TYR A 59 15.31 10.27 6.41
C TYR A 59 16.73 10.15 6.95
N PRO A 60 16.96 9.60 8.15
CA PRO A 60 18.31 9.31 8.59
C PRO A 60 18.88 8.30 7.60
N LEU A 61 19.91 8.72 6.86
CA LEU A 61 20.73 7.82 6.04
C LEU A 61 21.13 6.66 6.96
N THR A 62 20.61 5.47 6.73
CA THR A 62 21.11 4.25 7.37
C THR A 62 22.58 4.17 7.03
N LYS A 63 23.43 4.41 8.04
CA LYS A 63 24.88 4.27 7.92
C LYS A 63 25.11 2.82 7.51
N HIS A 64 25.45 2.60 6.25
CA HIS A 64 25.96 1.30 5.84
C HIS A 64 27.18 1.03 6.72
N ALA A 65 27.08 -0.05 7.48
CA ALA A 65 28.14 -0.52 8.35
C ALA A 65 29.42 -0.67 7.53
N THR A 66 30.48 -0.06 8.05
CA THR A 66 31.85 -0.21 7.59
C THR A 66 32.22 -1.70 7.58
N ALA A 67 32.68 -2.21 6.45
CA ALA A 67 33.39 -3.48 6.38
C ALA A 67 34.74 -3.23 5.70
N GLN A 68 35.77 -3.24 6.57
CA GLN A 68 37.20 -3.51 6.42
C GLN A 68 37.92 -3.16 5.12
#